data_AF-A0A1Y5LFX5-F1
#
_entry.id   AF-A0A1Y5LFX5-F1
#
_cell.length_a   1.000
_cell.length_b   1.000
_cell.length_c   1.000
_cell.angle_alpha   90.00
_cell.angle_beta   90.00
_cell.angle_gamma   90.00
#
_symmetry.space_group_name_H-M   'P 1'
#
loop_
_entity.id
_entity.type
_entity.pdbx_description
1 polymer ?
#
loop_
_entity_poly.entity_id
_entity_poly.type
_entity_poly.pdbx_seq_one_letter_code
_entity_poly.pdbx_strand_id
1 'polypeptide(L)'
;RLALSGEAEWISSRQLEWIAKFDREQANLREAMEFCVSDNPEAGLTIAAALYPYWLSRGSVGEGRRWLDRLLSVDAGTPTLGRAKGLFADSVLAVVQGDLEKGADLVAEGHRLGPHLQDPLAQDLINLAAGILALFSNDLLQACPILEDAVEAFRTRDTSALQVVALDSLGVAYELRGDPAQALKCYEQVRAITESCGEVVYRSQALCSMAVAVWIQGDCVRATSLLGQCLELSQQLSDRMTAAACLELLAWITAQDDVRRAAVLMGAADELARSVGCVPVMFPNRAVHHEDCIRAVRRALGLKVFEDGLRKGRVLDLDSAIAYALGTTSRPKSLADAPTNLTKRERQVAELVAEGLTNRKIADRLVISQRTAQGHVEHVLTKLGFTSRAQIAAWITEQTHR
;
A
#
# COMPACT_ATOMS: atom_id res chain seq x y z
N ARG A 1 22.68 6.26 15.01
CA ARG A 1 21.67 7.11 15.70
C ARG A 1 20.43 7.32 14.84
N LEU A 2 20.55 7.86 13.62
CA LEU A 2 19.40 8.10 12.73
C LEU A 2 18.52 6.86 12.52
N ALA A 3 19.11 5.73 12.12
CA ALA A 3 18.38 4.47 11.89
C ALA A 3 17.64 3.99 13.16
N LEU A 4 18.33 3.95 14.30
CA LEU A 4 17.75 3.54 15.59
C LEU A 4 16.59 4.43 16.05
N SER A 5 16.67 5.75 15.84
CA SER A 5 15.56 6.65 16.16
C SER A 5 14.35 6.37 15.27
N GLY A 6 14.57 6.07 13.98
CA GLY A 6 13.48 5.69 13.09
C GLY A 6 12.89 4.31 13.39
N GLU A 7 13.69 3.34 13.83
CA GLU A 7 13.21 2.04 14.33
C GLU A 7 12.31 2.23 15.58
N ALA A 8 12.77 3.01 16.55
CA ALA A 8 12.04 3.25 17.80
C ALA A 8 10.71 3.99 17.60
N GLU A 9 10.65 4.91 16.63
CA GLU A 9 9.44 5.66 16.28
C GLU A 9 8.70 5.05 15.07
N TRP A 10 9.02 3.82 14.66
CA TRP A 10 8.44 3.21 13.46
C TRP A 10 6.92 2.99 13.61
N ILE A 11 6.48 2.51 14.78
CA ILE A 11 5.06 2.40 15.13
C ILE A 11 4.64 3.66 15.88
N SER A 12 4.46 4.74 15.12
CA SER A 12 4.01 6.03 15.66
C SER A 12 3.35 6.90 14.59
N SER A 13 2.76 8.01 15.02
CA SER A 13 2.23 9.07 14.15
C SER A 13 3.30 9.74 13.27
N ARG A 14 4.59 9.52 13.57
CA ARG A 14 5.73 10.08 12.83
C ARG A 14 6.29 9.13 11.77
N GLN A 15 5.65 7.97 11.56
CA GLN A 15 6.12 6.97 10.60
C GLN A 15 6.35 7.56 9.20
N LEU A 16 5.45 8.41 8.71
CA LEU A 16 5.61 9.05 7.39
C LEU A 16 6.77 10.05 7.34
N GLU A 17 7.01 10.78 8.43
CA GLU A 17 8.17 11.67 8.54
C GLU A 17 9.47 10.86 8.45
N TRP A 18 9.50 9.69 9.10
CA TRP A 18 10.64 8.78 9.08
C TRP A 18 10.88 8.15 7.71
N ILE A 19 9.82 7.70 7.02
CA ILE A 19 9.93 7.23 5.64
C ILE A 19 10.51 8.32 4.74
N ALA A 20 9.96 9.54 4.78
CA ALA A 20 10.45 10.65 3.97
C ALA A 20 11.88 11.06 4.35
N LYS A 21 12.27 10.90 5.61
CA LYS A 21 13.64 11.17 6.07
C LYS A 21 14.61 10.11 5.58
N PHE A 22 14.27 8.83 5.67
CA PHE A 22 15.10 7.74 5.12
C PHE A 22 15.23 7.84 3.61
N ASP A 23 14.16 8.22 2.88
CA ASP A 23 14.22 8.49 1.44
C ASP A 23 15.29 9.55 1.10
N ARG A 24 15.40 10.63 1.88
CA ARG A 24 16.42 11.68 1.68
C ARG A 24 17.82 11.23 2.10
N GLU A 25 17.93 10.43 3.14
CA GLU A 25 19.21 10.03 3.77
C GLU A 25 19.78 8.72 3.23
N GLN A 26 19.16 8.10 2.21
CA GLN A 26 19.59 6.80 1.67
C GLN A 26 21.08 6.76 1.32
N ALA A 27 21.61 7.80 0.66
CA ALA A 27 23.02 7.84 0.25
C ALA A 27 23.95 7.85 1.48
N ASN A 28 23.63 8.66 2.49
CA ASN A 28 24.39 8.75 3.72
C ASN A 28 24.33 7.45 4.54
N LEU A 29 23.16 6.81 4.57
CA LEU A 29 22.98 5.50 5.24
C LEU A 29 23.79 4.39 4.56
N ARG A 30 23.82 4.36 3.22
CA ARG A 30 24.65 3.42 2.45
C ARG A 30 26.14 3.65 2.71
N GLU A 31 26.59 4.91 2.68
CA GLU A 31 27.99 5.25 2.94
C GLU A 31 28.41 4.88 4.37
N ALA A 32 27.54 5.14 5.36
CA ALA A 32 27.77 4.73 6.74
C ALA A 32 27.87 3.20 6.90
N MET A 33 26.96 2.44 6.26
CA MET A 33 27.03 0.98 6.27
C MET A 33 28.28 0.46 5.57
N GLU A 34 28.67 1.06 4.43
CA GLU A 34 29.91 0.71 3.71
C GLU A 34 31.15 0.87 4.60
N PHE A 35 31.25 2.01 5.31
CA PHE A 35 32.32 2.25 6.27
C PHE A 35 32.32 1.19 7.38
N CYS A 36 31.14 0.88 7.93
CA CYS A 36 30.99 -0.10 9.00
C CYS A 36 31.41 -1.52 8.59
N VAL A 37 31.29 -1.92 7.32
CA VAL A 37 31.70 -3.28 6.87
C VAL A 37 33.15 -3.59 7.25
N SER A 38 34.04 -2.60 7.19
CA SER A 38 35.48 -2.81 7.47
C SER A 38 35.88 -2.40 8.89
N ASP A 39 35.25 -1.34 9.42
CA ASP A 39 35.67 -0.70 10.67
C ASP A 39 34.91 -1.22 11.90
N ASN A 40 33.59 -1.39 11.77
CA ASN A 40 32.73 -1.83 12.87
C ASN A 40 31.48 -2.55 12.34
N PRO A 41 31.60 -3.86 12.02
CA PRO A 41 30.51 -4.63 11.40
C PRO A 41 29.25 -4.69 12.28
N GLU A 42 29.40 -4.73 13.61
CA GLU A 42 28.27 -4.77 14.55
C GLU A 42 27.45 -3.47 14.52
N ALA A 43 28.11 -2.31 14.41
CA ALA A 43 27.41 -1.05 14.20
C ALA A 43 26.69 -1.02 12.85
N GLY A 44 27.30 -1.60 11.81
CA GLY A 44 26.69 -1.78 10.50
C GLY A 44 25.43 -2.65 10.56
N LEU A 45 25.51 -3.82 11.22
CA LEU A 45 24.37 -4.71 11.45
C LEU A 45 23.24 -4.01 12.20
N THR A 46 23.60 -3.24 13.23
CA THR A 46 22.63 -2.45 14.00
C THR A 46 21.90 -1.44 13.11
N ILE A 47 22.61 -0.76 12.20
CA ILE A 47 21.99 0.18 11.24
C ILE A 47 21.11 -0.57 10.25
N ALA A 48 21.62 -1.65 9.64
CA ALA A 48 20.91 -2.42 8.64
C ALA A 48 19.62 -3.04 9.20
N ALA A 49 19.70 -3.69 10.37
CA ALA A 49 18.54 -4.26 11.02
C ALA A 49 17.49 -3.20 11.42
N ALA A 50 17.91 -2.00 11.82
CA ALA A 50 16.99 -0.90 12.12
C ALA A 50 16.27 -0.34 10.85
N LEU A 51 16.84 -0.55 9.66
CA LEU A 51 16.24 -0.15 8.38
C LEU A 51 15.32 -1.22 7.78
N TYR A 52 15.25 -2.42 8.37
CA TYR A 52 14.41 -3.52 7.89
C TYR A 52 12.94 -3.13 7.65
N PRO A 53 12.23 -2.47 8.59
CA PRO A 53 10.83 -2.10 8.37
C PRO A 53 10.66 -1.11 7.21
N TYR A 54 11.66 -0.26 6.98
CA TYR A 54 11.69 0.68 5.86
C TYR A 54 11.89 -0.04 4.52
N TRP A 55 12.81 -1.00 4.44
CA TRP A 55 12.99 -1.78 3.21
C TRP A 55 11.74 -2.57 2.84
N LEU A 56 11.06 -3.18 3.82
CA LEU A 56 9.77 -3.83 3.58
C LEU A 56 8.72 -2.85 3.08
N SER A 57 8.52 -1.72 3.76
CA SER A 57 7.46 -0.76 3.38
C SER A 57 7.69 -0.12 2.01
N ARG A 58 8.95 0.00 1.56
CA ARG A 58 9.30 0.54 0.24
C ARG A 58 9.52 -0.54 -0.83
N GLY A 59 9.31 -1.81 -0.52
CA GLY A 59 9.58 -2.92 -1.44
C GLY A 59 11.06 -3.07 -1.83
N SER A 60 11.98 -2.43 -1.10
CA SER A 60 13.42 -2.43 -1.37
C SER A 60 14.14 -3.66 -0.77
N VAL A 61 13.47 -4.82 -0.82
CA VAL A 61 13.89 -6.07 -0.16
C VAL A 61 15.28 -6.51 -0.59
N GLY A 62 15.57 -6.43 -1.90
CA GLY A 62 16.88 -6.82 -2.44
C GLY A 62 18.03 -5.92 -1.98
N GLU A 63 17.78 -4.66 -1.65
CA GLU A 63 18.82 -3.81 -1.05
C GLU A 63 19.10 -4.22 0.38
N GLY A 64 18.04 -4.45 1.18
CA GLY A 64 18.18 -4.88 2.57
C GLY A 64 18.99 -6.17 2.69
N ARG A 65 18.65 -7.18 1.89
CA ARG A 65 19.38 -8.46 1.84
C ARG A 65 20.85 -8.26 1.52
N ARG A 66 21.19 -7.49 0.48
CA ARG A 66 22.61 -7.25 0.10
C ARG A 66 23.43 -6.68 1.25
N TRP A 67 22.88 -5.72 2.01
CA TRP A 67 23.58 -5.15 3.15
C TRP A 67 23.70 -6.13 4.31
N LEU A 68 22.60 -6.80 4.66
CA LEU A 68 22.56 -7.77 5.75
C LEU A 68 23.48 -8.97 5.47
N ASP A 69 23.42 -9.57 4.27
CA ASP A 69 24.32 -10.64 3.83
C ASP A 69 25.79 -10.24 3.97
N ARG A 70 26.13 -9.05 3.47
CA ARG A 70 27.51 -8.55 3.51
C ARG A 70 27.98 -8.38 4.95
N LEU A 71 27.19 -7.75 5.81
CA LEU A 71 27.55 -7.49 7.20
C LEU A 71 27.58 -8.77 8.05
N LEU A 72 26.65 -9.70 7.85
CA LEU A 72 26.60 -10.99 8.55
C LEU A 72 27.81 -11.89 8.20
N SER A 73 28.41 -11.69 7.02
CA SER A 73 29.57 -12.46 6.54
C SER A 73 30.92 -12.05 7.16
N VAL A 74 31.05 -10.84 7.71
CA VAL A 74 32.35 -10.30 8.17
C VAL A 74 32.81 -10.92 9.50
N ASP A 75 31.89 -11.12 10.44
CA ASP A 75 32.20 -11.68 11.76
C ASP A 75 31.24 -12.83 12.10
N ALA A 76 31.55 -14.00 11.56
CA ALA A 76 30.74 -15.20 11.75
C ALA A 76 30.90 -15.73 13.19
N GLY A 77 29.90 -15.49 14.03
CA GLY A 77 29.71 -16.24 15.28
C GLY A 77 29.67 -15.43 16.58
N THR A 78 29.90 -14.12 16.58
CA THR A 78 29.75 -13.31 17.79
C THR A 78 28.26 -13.21 18.18
N PRO A 79 27.85 -13.71 19.36
CA PRO A 79 26.44 -13.78 19.76
C PRO A 79 25.98 -12.43 20.35
N THR A 80 25.72 -11.46 19.47
CA THR A 80 25.19 -10.14 19.84
C THR A 80 23.70 -10.02 19.54
N LEU A 81 23.03 -9.09 20.22
CA LEU A 81 21.66 -8.71 19.88
C LEU A 81 21.58 -8.14 18.45
N GLY A 82 22.59 -7.38 18.01
CA GLY A 82 22.65 -6.84 16.65
C GLY A 82 22.69 -7.94 15.59
N ARG A 83 23.45 -9.02 15.83
CA ARG A 83 23.45 -10.20 14.96
C ARG A 83 22.09 -10.91 14.94
N ALA A 84 21.46 -11.12 16.09
CA ALA A 84 20.13 -11.73 16.14
C ALA A 84 19.07 -10.90 15.38
N LYS A 85 19.09 -9.57 15.54
CA LYS A 85 18.23 -8.66 14.75
C LYS A 85 18.54 -8.74 13.26
N GLY A 86 19.82 -8.82 12.88
CA GLY A 86 20.24 -8.98 11.48
C GLY A 86 19.77 -10.30 10.86
N LEU A 87 19.94 -11.42 11.57
CA LEU A 87 19.46 -12.74 11.16
C LEU A 87 17.94 -12.78 11.01
N PHE A 88 17.20 -12.20 11.97
CA PHE A 88 15.75 -12.04 11.87
C PHE A 88 15.36 -11.25 10.62
N ALA A 89 15.93 -10.05 10.44
CA ALA A 89 15.61 -9.18 9.31
C ALA A 89 15.92 -9.85 7.97
N ASP A 90 17.10 -10.46 7.82
CA ASP A 90 17.50 -11.09 6.56
C ASP A 90 16.69 -12.35 6.26
N SER A 91 16.34 -13.12 7.29
CA SER A 91 15.46 -14.29 7.16
C SER A 91 14.11 -13.89 6.61
N VAL A 92 13.48 -12.87 7.21
CA VAL A 92 12.16 -12.40 6.75
C VAL A 92 12.24 -11.84 5.32
N LEU A 93 13.27 -11.05 5.01
CA LEU A 93 13.46 -10.52 3.65
C LEU A 93 13.73 -11.63 2.61
N ALA A 94 14.43 -12.70 2.99
CA ALA A 94 14.69 -13.86 2.14
C ALA A 94 13.40 -14.61 1.82
N VAL A 95 12.59 -14.95 2.84
CA VAL A 95 11.34 -15.70 2.61
C VAL A 95 10.28 -14.88 1.86
N VAL A 96 10.24 -13.56 2.07
CA VAL A 96 9.39 -12.64 1.28
C VAL A 96 9.78 -12.66 -0.21
N GLN A 97 11.05 -12.90 -0.54
CA GLN A 97 11.51 -13.10 -1.92
C GLN A 97 11.38 -14.54 -2.44
N GLY A 98 10.83 -15.44 -1.63
CA GLY A 98 10.70 -16.87 -1.96
C GLY A 98 11.98 -17.68 -1.77
N ASP A 99 13.03 -17.11 -1.18
CA ASP A 99 14.28 -17.80 -0.88
C ASP A 99 14.18 -18.51 0.48
N LEU A 100 13.39 -19.59 0.50
CA LEU A 100 13.09 -20.36 1.71
C LEU A 100 14.34 -21.07 2.27
N GLU A 101 15.25 -21.49 1.38
CA GLU A 101 16.50 -22.16 1.78
C GLU A 101 17.40 -21.21 2.57
N LYS A 102 17.65 -20.01 2.05
CA LYS A 102 18.40 -18.99 2.79
C LYS A 102 17.73 -18.61 4.11
N GLY A 103 16.40 -18.45 4.10
CA GLY A 103 15.63 -18.19 5.33
C GLY A 103 15.84 -19.27 6.39
N ALA A 104 15.81 -20.54 5.99
CA ALA A 104 16.07 -21.68 6.89
C ALA A 104 17.49 -21.69 7.44
N ASP A 105 18.50 -21.41 6.61
CA ASP A 105 19.90 -21.33 7.05
C ASP A 105 20.12 -20.23 8.10
N LEU A 106 19.52 -19.06 7.88
CA LEU A 106 19.61 -17.92 8.81
C LEU A 106 18.92 -18.22 10.16
N VAL A 107 17.75 -18.86 10.12
CA VAL A 107 17.03 -19.30 11.33
C VAL A 107 17.85 -20.37 12.08
N ALA A 108 18.42 -21.34 11.37
CA ALA A 108 19.27 -22.37 11.95
C ALA A 108 20.55 -21.79 12.58
N GLU A 109 21.14 -20.77 11.96
CA GLU A 109 22.23 -20.01 12.57
C GLU A 109 21.78 -19.29 13.85
N GLY A 110 20.64 -18.61 13.83
CA GLY A 110 20.07 -17.95 15.01
C GLY A 110 19.87 -18.92 16.17
N HIS A 111 19.32 -20.10 15.91
CA HIS A 111 19.14 -21.14 16.95
C HIS A 111 20.47 -21.69 17.49
N ARG A 112 21.52 -21.80 16.66
CA ARG A 112 22.86 -22.18 17.12
C ARG A 112 23.47 -21.12 18.04
N LEU A 113 23.17 -19.84 17.80
CA LEU A 113 23.63 -18.72 18.65
C LEU A 113 22.80 -18.58 19.93
N GLY A 114 21.54 -19.00 19.92
CA GLY A 114 20.57 -18.94 21.04
C GLY A 114 21.17 -19.18 22.44
N PRO A 115 21.82 -20.33 22.70
CA PRO A 115 22.41 -20.65 24.00
C PRO A 115 23.49 -19.67 24.49
N HIS A 116 24.06 -18.87 23.58
CA HIS A 116 25.12 -17.91 23.86
C HIS A 116 24.62 -16.45 23.91
N LEU A 117 23.34 -16.21 23.57
CA LEU A 117 22.71 -14.90 23.64
C LEU A 117 22.21 -14.65 25.07
N GLN A 118 22.73 -13.62 25.73
CA GLN A 118 22.28 -13.26 27.09
C GLN A 118 20.97 -12.49 27.11
N ASP A 119 20.59 -11.87 25.99
CA ASP A 119 19.37 -11.07 25.87
C ASP A 119 18.19 -11.95 25.43
N PRO A 120 17.16 -12.13 26.26
CA PRO A 120 15.96 -12.88 25.90
C PRO A 120 15.26 -12.37 24.63
N LEU A 121 15.35 -11.07 24.33
CA LEU A 121 14.80 -10.50 23.09
C LEU A 121 15.42 -11.14 21.84
N ALA A 122 16.70 -11.49 21.92
CA ALA A 122 17.40 -12.10 20.81
C ALA A 122 16.81 -13.49 20.48
N GLN A 123 16.46 -14.29 21.48
CA GLN A 123 15.81 -15.59 21.27
C GLN A 123 14.39 -15.43 20.72
N ASP A 124 13.62 -14.47 21.24
CA ASP A 124 12.25 -14.18 20.77
C ASP A 124 12.24 -13.74 19.29
N LEU A 125 13.25 -12.97 18.85
CA LEU A 125 13.44 -12.59 17.45
C LEU A 125 13.70 -13.79 16.54
N ILE A 126 14.55 -14.73 16.97
CA ILE A 126 14.82 -15.95 16.19
C ILE A 126 13.58 -16.84 16.12
N ASN A 127 12.83 -16.96 17.22
CA ASN A 127 11.57 -17.70 17.22
C ASN A 127 10.53 -17.06 16.28
N LEU A 128 10.43 -15.73 16.25
CA LEU A 128 9.58 -15.03 15.28
C LEU A 128 10.03 -15.31 13.84
N ALA A 129 11.34 -15.28 13.55
CA ALA A 129 11.86 -15.64 12.23
C ALA A 129 11.48 -17.09 11.84
N ALA A 130 11.58 -18.03 12.78
CA ALA A 130 11.19 -19.42 12.56
C ALA A 130 9.69 -19.57 12.26
N GLY A 131 8.83 -18.84 12.99
CA GLY A 131 7.38 -18.82 12.76
C GLY A 131 7.01 -18.26 11.38
N ILE A 132 7.67 -17.17 10.97
CA ILE A 132 7.49 -16.58 9.63
C ILE A 132 8.01 -17.53 8.54
N LEU A 133 9.15 -18.18 8.73
CA LEU A 133 9.66 -19.19 7.79
C LEU A 133 8.67 -20.35 7.64
N ALA A 134 8.12 -20.87 8.74
CA ALA A 134 7.13 -21.94 8.71
C ALA A 134 5.86 -21.51 7.94
N LEU A 135 5.41 -20.28 8.16
CA LEU A 135 4.30 -19.67 7.40
C LEU A 135 4.58 -19.67 5.89
N PHE A 136 5.71 -19.13 5.46
CA PHE A 136 6.07 -19.03 4.04
C PHE A 136 6.40 -20.41 3.42
N SER A 137 6.76 -21.40 4.25
CA SER A 137 6.91 -22.80 3.84
C SER A 137 5.58 -23.55 3.82
N ASN A 138 4.46 -22.89 4.15
CA ASN A 138 3.12 -23.46 4.27
C ASN A 138 3.02 -24.60 5.32
N ASP A 139 3.91 -24.62 6.31
CA ASP A 139 3.83 -25.49 7.48
C ASP A 139 3.04 -24.81 8.59
N LEU A 140 1.72 -24.71 8.37
CA LEU A 140 0.80 -24.02 9.27
C LEU A 140 0.66 -24.70 10.63
N LEU A 141 1.00 -25.99 10.73
CA LEU A 141 1.00 -26.75 11.97
C LEU A 141 2.09 -26.26 12.92
N GLN A 142 3.26 -25.92 12.39
CA GLN A 142 4.35 -25.32 13.17
C GLN A 142 4.22 -23.80 13.27
N ALA A 143 3.77 -23.12 12.22
CA ALA A 143 3.72 -21.66 12.18
C ALA A 143 2.83 -21.06 13.29
N CYS A 144 1.59 -21.56 13.43
CA CYS A 144 0.63 -21.02 14.39
C CYS A 144 1.14 -21.04 15.85
N PRO A 145 1.55 -22.19 16.44
CA PRO A 145 2.00 -22.20 17.83
C PRO A 145 3.25 -21.33 18.07
N ILE A 146 4.21 -21.33 17.13
CA ILE A 146 5.43 -20.50 17.24
C ILE A 146 5.07 -19.00 17.23
N LEU A 147 4.16 -18.60 16.35
CA LEU A 147 3.72 -17.21 16.23
C LEU A 147 2.82 -16.79 17.41
N GLU A 148 1.99 -17.69 17.95
CA GLU A 148 1.21 -17.46 19.19
C GLU A 148 2.14 -17.18 20.38
N ASP A 149 3.19 -17.99 20.57
CA ASP A 149 4.21 -17.77 21.60
C ASP A 149 4.96 -16.44 21.39
N ALA A 150 5.31 -16.10 20.14
CA ALA A 150 5.97 -14.85 19.81
C ALA A 150 5.10 -13.61 20.11
N VAL A 151 3.80 -13.67 19.79
CA VAL A 151 2.85 -12.59 20.12
C VAL A 151 2.82 -12.34 21.63
N GLU A 152 2.74 -13.40 22.43
CA GLU A 152 2.72 -13.29 23.89
C GLU A 152 4.04 -12.75 24.44
N ALA A 153 5.17 -13.24 23.92
CA ALA A 153 6.51 -12.76 24.31
C ALA A 153 6.66 -11.25 24.05
N PHE A 154 6.31 -10.75 22.86
CA PHE A 154 6.45 -9.32 22.57
C PHE A 154 5.42 -8.44 23.27
N ARG A 155 4.24 -8.98 23.59
CA ARG A 155 3.24 -8.30 24.42
C ARG A 155 3.75 -8.06 25.83
N THR A 156 4.41 -9.05 26.45
CA THR A 156 4.94 -8.91 27.83
C THR A 156 6.15 -7.99 27.93
N ARG A 157 6.83 -7.72 26.82
CA ARG A 157 8.02 -6.84 26.72
C ARG A 157 7.72 -5.40 26.30
N ASP A 158 6.46 -5.08 26.02
CA ASP A 158 6.04 -3.77 25.48
C ASP A 158 6.74 -3.38 24.17
N THR A 159 7.12 -4.36 23.35
CA THR A 159 7.71 -4.16 22.02
C THR A 159 6.64 -4.16 20.93
N SER A 160 5.86 -3.08 20.86
CA SER A 160 4.69 -2.98 19.96
C SER A 160 5.01 -3.25 18.48
N ALA A 161 6.19 -2.85 17.99
CA ALA A 161 6.60 -3.10 16.61
C ALA A 161 6.72 -4.60 16.27
N LEU A 162 7.37 -5.38 17.13
CA LEU A 162 7.54 -6.82 16.92
C LEU A 162 6.23 -7.57 17.19
N GLN A 163 5.43 -7.09 18.15
CA GLN A 163 4.09 -7.63 18.39
C GLN A 163 3.19 -7.48 17.16
N VAL A 164 3.21 -6.31 16.49
CA VAL A 164 2.45 -6.09 15.25
C VAL A 164 2.89 -7.06 14.15
N VAL A 165 4.20 -7.24 13.94
CA VAL A 165 4.73 -8.20 12.94
C VAL A 165 4.30 -9.64 13.25
N ALA A 166 4.37 -10.05 14.51
CA ALA A 166 3.96 -11.38 14.95
C ALA A 166 2.45 -11.60 14.76
N LEU A 167 1.62 -10.62 15.13
CA LEU A 167 0.17 -10.68 14.95
C LEU A 167 -0.24 -10.72 13.48
N ASP A 168 0.39 -9.90 12.63
CA ASP A 168 0.13 -9.89 11.20
C ASP A 168 0.46 -11.25 10.57
N SER A 169 1.63 -11.80 10.88
CA SER A 169 2.05 -13.13 10.44
C SER A 169 1.11 -14.24 10.94
N LEU A 170 0.69 -14.18 12.21
CA LEU A 170 -0.25 -15.14 12.78
C LEU A 170 -1.64 -15.05 12.12
N GLY A 171 -2.09 -13.84 11.80
CA GLY A 171 -3.32 -13.60 11.06
C GLY A 171 -3.31 -14.33 9.71
N VAL A 172 -2.24 -14.13 8.93
CA VAL A 172 -2.07 -14.81 7.63
C VAL A 172 -2.01 -16.32 7.79
N ALA A 173 -1.31 -16.83 8.82
CA ALA A 173 -1.27 -18.26 9.11
C ALA A 173 -2.66 -18.85 9.38
N TYR A 174 -3.50 -18.16 10.16
CA TYR A 174 -4.88 -18.58 10.40
C TYR A 174 -5.75 -18.52 9.14
N GLU A 175 -5.58 -17.52 8.27
CA GLU A 175 -6.31 -17.44 7.01
C GLU A 175 -5.98 -18.63 6.09
N LEU A 176 -4.69 -18.95 5.93
CA LEU A 176 -4.25 -20.10 5.14
C LEU A 176 -4.72 -21.44 5.74
N ARG A 177 -4.89 -21.50 7.07
CA ARG A 177 -5.41 -22.67 7.77
C ARG A 177 -6.94 -22.80 7.66
N GLY A 178 -7.61 -21.80 7.08
CA GLY A 178 -9.07 -21.77 6.95
C GLY A 178 -9.80 -21.36 8.23
N ASP A 179 -9.17 -20.58 9.10
CA ASP A 179 -9.73 -20.07 10.36
C ASP A 179 -9.84 -18.53 10.34
N PRO A 180 -10.74 -17.96 9.52
CA PRO A 180 -10.86 -16.50 9.37
C PRO A 180 -11.33 -15.79 10.65
N ALA A 181 -11.90 -16.52 11.61
CA ALA A 181 -12.32 -15.97 12.89
C ALA A 181 -11.12 -15.66 13.80
N GLN A 182 -10.11 -16.55 13.86
CA GLN A 182 -8.88 -16.26 14.59
C GLN A 182 -8.03 -15.21 13.88
N ALA A 183 -7.96 -15.28 12.54
CA ALA A 183 -7.27 -14.25 11.75
C ALA A 183 -7.82 -12.84 12.04
N LEU A 184 -9.15 -12.69 12.07
CA LEU A 184 -9.80 -11.41 12.36
C LEU A 184 -9.41 -10.86 13.74
N LYS A 185 -9.27 -11.71 14.77
CA LYS A 185 -8.82 -11.27 16.10
C LYS A 185 -7.39 -10.72 16.07
N CYS A 186 -6.49 -11.38 15.35
CA CYS A 186 -5.12 -10.92 15.18
C CYS A 186 -5.10 -9.52 14.54
N TYR A 187 -5.82 -9.34 13.43
CA TYR A 187 -5.87 -8.05 12.74
C TYR A 187 -6.58 -6.95 13.55
N GLU A 188 -7.59 -7.29 14.35
CA GLU A 188 -8.24 -6.35 15.28
C GLU A 188 -7.25 -5.86 16.35
N GLN A 189 -6.35 -6.72 16.83
CA GLN A 189 -5.27 -6.33 17.75
C GLN A 189 -4.22 -5.45 17.06
N VAL A 190 -3.79 -5.77 15.83
CA VAL A 190 -2.91 -4.90 15.02
C VAL A 190 -3.54 -3.52 14.85
N ARG A 191 -4.82 -3.47 14.46
CA ARG A 191 -5.57 -2.22 14.30
C ARG A 191 -5.61 -1.40 15.59
N ALA A 192 -5.86 -2.04 16.74
CA ALA A 192 -5.91 -1.36 18.03
C ALA A 192 -4.55 -0.74 18.42
N ILE A 193 -3.45 -1.49 18.25
CA ILE A 193 -2.09 -1.00 18.54
C ILE A 193 -1.77 0.19 17.63
N THR A 194 -1.91 0.00 16.32
CA THR A 194 -1.55 1.00 15.30
C THR A 194 -2.41 2.26 15.40
N GLU A 195 -3.73 2.14 15.65
CA GLU A 195 -4.62 3.27 15.87
C GLU A 195 -4.23 4.09 17.11
N SER A 196 -3.87 3.43 18.23
CA SER A 196 -3.45 4.12 19.44
C SER A 196 -2.13 4.89 19.27
N CYS A 197 -1.24 4.41 18.41
CA CYS A 197 0.04 5.04 18.12
C CYS A 197 -0.01 6.04 16.95
N GLY A 198 -1.10 6.08 16.18
CA GLY A 198 -1.20 6.84 14.94
C GLY A 198 -0.38 6.27 13.76
N GLU A 199 0.01 5.00 13.84
CA GLU A 199 0.70 4.29 12.76
C GLU A 199 -0.28 4.00 11.62
N VAL A 200 0.22 4.10 10.37
CA VAL A 200 -0.65 4.12 9.18
C VAL A 200 -0.39 2.97 8.22
N VAL A 201 0.84 2.45 8.12
CA VAL A 201 1.19 1.39 7.16
C VAL A 201 0.56 0.06 7.57
N TYR A 202 0.90 -0.47 8.75
CA TYR A 202 0.32 -1.73 9.25
C TYR A 202 -1.19 -1.59 9.49
N ARG A 203 -1.67 -0.41 9.90
CA ARG A 203 -3.11 -0.17 10.00
C ARG A 203 -3.84 -0.39 8.67
N SER A 204 -3.31 0.16 7.57
CA SER A 204 -3.91 -0.01 6.25
C SER A 204 -3.88 -1.47 5.80
N GLN A 205 -2.77 -2.17 6.03
CA GLN A 205 -2.62 -3.59 5.69
C GLN A 205 -3.61 -4.46 6.48
N ALA A 206 -3.72 -4.25 7.80
CA ALA A 206 -4.67 -4.96 8.65
C ALA A 206 -6.12 -4.75 8.18
N LEU A 207 -6.52 -3.53 7.79
CA LEU A 207 -7.86 -3.29 7.24
C LEU A 207 -8.12 -4.07 5.95
N CYS A 208 -7.12 -4.20 5.07
CA CYS A 208 -7.23 -4.99 3.86
C CYS A 208 -7.39 -6.49 4.18
N SER A 209 -6.58 -7.04 5.08
CA SER A 209 -6.67 -8.45 5.50
C SER A 209 -7.98 -8.75 6.23
N MET A 210 -8.43 -7.85 7.11
CA MET A 210 -9.76 -7.96 7.73
C MET A 210 -10.87 -8.00 6.68
N ALA A 211 -10.77 -7.20 5.61
CA ALA A 211 -11.76 -7.20 4.54
C ALA A 211 -11.81 -8.54 3.80
N VAL A 212 -10.66 -9.18 3.58
CA VAL A 212 -10.58 -10.54 3.02
C VAL A 212 -11.27 -11.54 3.94
N ALA A 213 -10.90 -11.54 5.22
CA ALA A 213 -11.44 -12.49 6.21
C ALA A 213 -12.97 -12.40 6.34
N VAL A 214 -13.56 -11.20 6.33
CA VAL A 214 -15.03 -11.02 6.41
C VAL A 214 -15.72 -11.27 5.06
N TRP A 215 -15.06 -11.01 3.93
CA TRP A 215 -15.57 -11.34 2.61
C TRP A 215 -15.68 -12.86 2.41
N ILE A 216 -14.68 -13.64 2.84
CA ILE A 216 -14.71 -15.11 2.81
C ILE A 216 -15.90 -15.66 3.62
N GLN A 217 -16.26 -14.97 4.71
CA GLN A 217 -17.43 -15.31 5.53
C GLN A 217 -18.77 -14.85 4.91
N GLY A 218 -18.74 -14.19 3.76
CA GLY A 218 -19.92 -13.72 3.01
C GLY A 218 -20.40 -12.31 3.38
N ASP A 219 -19.72 -11.60 4.27
CA ASP A 219 -20.10 -10.23 4.67
C ASP A 219 -19.47 -9.18 3.72
N CYS A 220 -20.03 -9.10 2.51
CA CYS A 220 -19.61 -8.15 1.49
C CYS A 220 -19.77 -6.68 1.91
N VAL A 221 -20.74 -6.38 2.80
CA VAL A 221 -21.01 -5.01 3.26
C VAL A 221 -19.88 -4.55 4.19
N ARG A 222 -19.53 -5.36 5.19
CA ARG A 222 -18.41 -5.06 6.09
C ARG A 222 -17.09 -5.05 5.33
N ALA A 223 -16.87 -5.99 4.41
CA ALA A 223 -15.68 -6.01 3.56
C ALA A 223 -15.53 -4.69 2.78
N THR A 224 -16.59 -4.23 2.11
CA THR A 224 -16.57 -2.96 1.35
C THR A 224 -16.27 -1.76 2.23
N SER A 225 -16.81 -1.71 3.45
CA SER A 225 -16.52 -0.63 4.42
C SER A 225 -15.05 -0.61 4.86
N LEU A 226 -14.48 -1.78 5.15
CA LEU A 226 -13.06 -1.91 5.53
C LEU A 226 -12.14 -1.52 4.38
N LEU A 227 -12.46 -1.95 3.15
CA LEU A 227 -11.73 -1.58 1.93
C LEU A 227 -11.77 -0.08 1.70
N GLY A 228 -12.90 0.57 1.98
CA GLY A 228 -13.02 2.02 1.88
C GLY A 228 -12.05 2.76 2.81
N GLN A 229 -12.02 2.39 4.08
CA GLN A 229 -11.09 2.94 5.06
C GLN A 229 -9.63 2.67 4.68
N CYS A 230 -9.33 1.47 4.17
CA CYS A 230 -8.00 1.11 3.70
C CYS A 230 -7.55 1.97 2.51
N LEU A 231 -8.44 2.23 1.54
CA LEU A 231 -8.15 3.09 0.39
C LEU A 231 -7.89 4.54 0.79
N GLU A 232 -8.63 5.08 1.76
CA GLU A 232 -8.39 6.43 2.30
C GLU A 232 -7.01 6.57 2.94
N LEU A 233 -6.54 5.54 3.66
CA LEU A 233 -5.18 5.51 4.19
C LEU A 233 -4.14 5.33 3.08
N SER A 234 -4.40 4.42 2.14
CA SER A 234 -3.50 4.19 1.00
C SER A 234 -3.29 5.46 0.17
N GLN A 235 -4.31 6.31 0.07
CA GLN A 235 -4.20 7.63 -0.57
C GLN A 235 -3.18 8.52 0.15
N GLN A 236 -3.24 8.62 1.48
CA GLN A 236 -2.31 9.43 2.28
C GLN A 236 -0.87 8.92 2.17
N LEU A 237 -0.70 7.60 2.02
CA LEU A 237 0.59 6.93 1.89
C LEU A 237 1.16 6.96 0.48
N SER A 238 0.36 7.32 -0.54
CA SER A 238 0.64 7.00 -1.94
C SER A 238 0.96 5.51 -2.16
N ASP A 239 0.33 4.64 -1.37
CA ASP A 239 0.55 3.19 -1.37
C ASP A 239 -0.28 2.55 -2.49
N ARG A 240 0.35 2.43 -3.67
CA ARG A 240 -0.26 1.80 -4.85
C ARG A 240 -0.51 0.31 -4.67
N MET A 241 0.24 -0.34 -3.80
CA MET A 241 0.23 -1.79 -3.62
C MET A 241 -1.00 -2.23 -2.82
N THR A 242 -1.19 -1.61 -1.66
CA THR A 242 -2.38 -1.83 -0.82
C THR A 242 -3.64 -1.36 -1.55
N ALA A 243 -3.57 -0.25 -2.29
CA ALA A 243 -4.68 0.20 -3.13
C ALA A 243 -5.04 -0.83 -4.21
N ALA A 244 -4.06 -1.40 -4.94
CA ALA A 244 -4.32 -2.43 -5.95
C ALA A 244 -5.05 -3.65 -5.37
N ALA A 245 -4.58 -4.14 -4.22
CA ALA A 245 -5.21 -5.24 -3.49
C ALA A 245 -6.67 -4.92 -3.12
N CYS A 246 -6.94 -3.71 -2.63
CA CYS A 246 -8.29 -3.28 -2.28
C CYS A 246 -9.21 -3.19 -3.50
N LEU A 247 -8.71 -2.63 -4.62
CA LEU A 247 -9.46 -2.51 -5.87
C LEU A 247 -9.80 -3.89 -6.45
N GLU A 248 -8.90 -4.85 -6.35
CA GLU A 248 -9.12 -6.22 -6.81
C GLU A 248 -10.24 -6.91 -6.02
N LEU A 249 -10.19 -6.84 -4.68
CA LEU A 249 -11.24 -7.42 -3.84
C LEU A 249 -12.59 -6.70 -4.05
N LEU A 250 -12.59 -5.37 -4.18
CA LEU A 250 -13.80 -4.63 -4.55
C LEU A 250 -14.34 -5.06 -5.93
N ALA A 251 -13.48 -5.38 -6.91
CA ALA A 251 -13.92 -5.89 -8.19
C ALA A 251 -14.65 -7.23 -8.05
N TRP A 252 -14.16 -8.12 -7.18
CA TRP A 252 -14.82 -9.41 -6.91
C TRP A 252 -16.17 -9.24 -6.21
N ILE A 253 -16.24 -8.36 -5.20
CA ILE A 253 -17.49 -8.06 -4.49
C ILE A 253 -18.51 -7.44 -5.46
N THR A 254 -18.10 -6.44 -6.23
CA THR A 254 -18.99 -5.70 -7.14
C THR A 254 -19.41 -6.50 -8.37
N ALA A 255 -18.69 -7.56 -8.75
CA ALA A 255 -19.05 -8.38 -9.90
C ALA A 255 -20.43 -9.05 -9.77
N GLN A 256 -20.98 -9.17 -8.56
CA GLN A 256 -22.32 -9.71 -8.34
C GLN A 256 -23.43 -8.71 -8.70
N ASP A 257 -23.20 -7.41 -8.49
CA ASP A 257 -24.23 -6.37 -8.62
C ASP A 257 -24.01 -5.46 -9.84
N ASP A 258 -22.76 -5.12 -10.16
CA ASP A 258 -22.37 -4.23 -11.24
C ASP A 258 -21.11 -4.74 -11.96
N VAL A 259 -21.34 -5.66 -12.90
CA VAL A 259 -20.29 -6.24 -13.75
C VAL A 259 -19.51 -5.19 -14.55
N ARG A 260 -20.10 -4.03 -14.89
CA ARG A 260 -19.40 -2.97 -15.62
C ARG A 260 -18.40 -2.27 -14.72
N ARG A 261 -18.80 -1.96 -13.49
CA ARG A 261 -17.92 -1.37 -12.48
C ARG A 261 -16.80 -2.32 -12.09
N ALA A 262 -17.10 -3.61 -11.94
CA ALA A 262 -16.09 -4.64 -11.68
C ALA A 262 -14.98 -4.65 -12.75
N ALA A 263 -15.34 -4.57 -14.04
CA ALA A 263 -14.34 -4.52 -15.12
C ALA A 263 -13.43 -3.27 -15.06
N VAL A 264 -13.94 -2.12 -14.61
CA VAL A 264 -13.12 -0.91 -14.42
C VAL A 264 -12.20 -1.07 -13.21
N LEU A 265 -12.70 -1.59 -12.10
CA LEU A 265 -11.89 -1.85 -10.90
C LEU A 265 -10.76 -2.85 -11.18
N MET A 266 -11.03 -3.92 -11.94
CA MET A 266 -10.00 -4.86 -12.41
C MET A 266 -8.91 -4.15 -13.20
N GLY A 267 -9.28 -3.29 -14.15
CA GLY A 267 -8.32 -2.55 -14.96
C GLY A 267 -7.43 -1.62 -14.13
N ALA A 268 -8.00 -0.99 -13.10
CA ALA A 268 -7.26 -0.12 -12.20
C ALA A 268 -6.33 -0.91 -11.27
N ALA A 269 -6.81 -2.01 -10.69
CA ALA A 269 -6.02 -2.91 -9.87
C ALA A 269 -4.79 -3.46 -10.63
N ASP A 270 -5.01 -3.94 -11.86
CA ASP A 270 -3.96 -4.40 -12.77
C ASP A 270 -2.86 -3.36 -12.98
N GLU A 271 -3.24 -2.11 -13.24
CA GLU A 271 -2.30 -1.04 -13.56
C GLU A 271 -1.47 -0.65 -12.33
N LEU A 272 -2.13 -0.48 -11.19
CA LEU A 272 -1.44 -0.18 -9.93
C LEU A 272 -0.51 -1.33 -9.53
N ALA A 273 -0.92 -2.59 -9.67
CA ALA A 273 -0.09 -3.75 -9.36
C ALA A 273 1.17 -3.83 -10.25
N ARG A 274 1.03 -3.59 -11.57
CA ARG A 274 2.18 -3.56 -12.49
C ARG A 274 3.21 -2.50 -12.13
N SER A 275 2.77 -1.39 -11.54
CA SER A 275 3.66 -0.29 -11.16
C SER A 275 4.54 -0.60 -9.94
N VAL A 276 4.21 -1.63 -9.14
CA VAL A 276 4.89 -1.90 -7.86
C VAL A 276 5.68 -3.22 -7.83
N GLY A 277 5.40 -4.18 -8.72
CA GLY A 277 6.26 -5.37 -8.91
C GLY A 277 6.44 -6.29 -7.69
N CYS A 278 5.62 -6.16 -6.64
CA CYS A 278 5.71 -6.92 -5.38
C CYS A 278 4.29 -7.10 -4.77
N VAL A 279 4.12 -8.10 -3.89
CA VAL A 279 2.84 -8.41 -3.22
C VAL A 279 3.09 -8.69 -1.72
N PRO A 280 2.57 -7.89 -0.77
CA PRO A 280 2.57 -8.22 0.66
C PRO A 280 1.22 -8.79 1.11
N VAL A 281 0.11 -8.43 0.47
CA VAL A 281 -1.21 -8.89 0.89
C VAL A 281 -1.46 -10.28 0.31
N MET A 282 -1.44 -11.28 1.19
CA MET A 282 -1.75 -12.65 0.82
C MET A 282 -3.27 -12.83 0.78
N PHE A 283 -3.81 -13.10 -0.42
CA PHE A 283 -5.20 -13.50 -0.57
C PHE A 283 -5.24 -15.02 -0.72
N PRO A 284 -5.87 -15.77 0.21
CA PRO A 284 -6.07 -17.20 0.03
C PRO A 284 -6.81 -17.48 -1.29
N ASN A 285 -6.31 -18.43 -2.08
CA ASN A 285 -6.86 -18.78 -3.40
C ASN A 285 -7.04 -17.58 -4.36
N ARG A 286 -6.23 -16.52 -4.23
CA ARG A 286 -6.30 -15.30 -5.07
C ARG A 286 -6.48 -15.60 -6.55
N ALA A 287 -5.63 -16.47 -7.09
CA ALA A 287 -5.61 -16.80 -8.51
C ALA A 287 -6.95 -17.39 -8.96
N VAL A 288 -7.56 -18.27 -8.15
CA VAL A 288 -8.87 -18.86 -8.42
C VAL A 288 -9.94 -17.79 -8.44
N HIS A 289 -10.00 -16.95 -7.40
CA HIS A 289 -11.00 -15.87 -7.32
C HIS A 289 -10.85 -14.84 -8.43
N HIS A 290 -9.61 -14.49 -8.78
CA HIS A 290 -9.28 -13.61 -9.88
C HIS A 290 -9.78 -14.17 -11.22
N GLU A 291 -9.44 -15.43 -11.53
CA GLU A 291 -9.84 -16.09 -12.77
C GLU A 291 -11.36 -16.26 -12.87
N ASP A 292 -12.02 -16.67 -11.79
CA ASP A 292 -13.47 -16.85 -11.75
C ASP A 292 -14.19 -15.51 -11.94
N CYS A 293 -13.70 -14.44 -11.32
CA CYS A 293 -14.26 -13.11 -11.49
C CYS A 293 -14.10 -12.61 -12.92
N ILE A 294 -12.91 -12.75 -13.52
CA ILE A 294 -12.68 -12.42 -14.93
C ILE A 294 -13.63 -13.21 -15.84
N ARG A 295 -13.77 -14.52 -15.61
CA ARG A 295 -14.64 -15.39 -16.40
C ARG A 295 -16.10 -14.97 -16.30
N ALA A 296 -16.57 -14.68 -15.09
CA ALA A 296 -17.94 -14.25 -14.83
C ALA A 296 -18.24 -12.89 -15.49
N VAL A 297 -17.39 -11.88 -15.25
CA VAL A 297 -17.58 -10.53 -15.80
C VAL A 297 -17.48 -10.53 -17.32
N ARG A 298 -16.50 -11.23 -17.90
CA ARG A 298 -16.35 -11.35 -19.36
C ARG A 298 -17.56 -12.03 -20.01
N ARG A 299 -18.11 -13.07 -19.37
CA ARG A 299 -19.32 -13.77 -19.86
C ARG A 299 -20.54 -12.87 -19.84
N ALA A 300 -20.70 -12.06 -18.79
CA ALA A 300 -21.85 -11.16 -18.63
C ALA A 300 -21.81 -9.96 -19.58
N LEU A 301 -20.63 -9.37 -19.81
CA LEU A 301 -20.47 -8.16 -20.63
C LEU A 301 -20.25 -8.42 -22.12
N GLY A 302 -19.72 -9.60 -22.46
CA GLY A 302 -19.10 -9.84 -23.75
C GLY A 302 -17.72 -9.18 -23.87
N LEU A 303 -16.89 -9.69 -24.79
CA LEU A 303 -15.47 -9.35 -24.86
C LEU A 303 -15.19 -7.85 -25.02
N LYS A 304 -15.87 -7.19 -25.97
CA LYS A 304 -15.61 -5.78 -26.29
C LYS A 304 -15.88 -4.85 -25.09
N VAL A 305 -17.02 -5.05 -24.42
CA VAL A 305 -17.42 -4.20 -23.29
C VAL A 305 -16.52 -4.45 -22.07
N PHE A 306 -16.11 -5.70 -21.87
CA PHE A 306 -15.14 -6.07 -20.85
C PHE A 306 -13.79 -5.37 -21.08
N GLU A 307 -13.24 -5.47 -22.30
CA GLU A 307 -11.97 -4.80 -22.67
C GLU A 307 -12.05 -3.27 -22.56
N ASP A 308 -13.18 -2.67 -22.92
CA ASP A 308 -13.40 -1.23 -22.75
C ASP A 308 -13.43 -0.83 -21.27
N GLY A 309 -14.02 -1.67 -20.39
CA GLY A 309 -14.00 -1.49 -18.95
C GLY A 309 -12.59 -1.55 -18.39
N LEU A 310 -11.83 -2.59 -18.74
CA LEU A 310 -10.42 -2.73 -18.36
C LEU A 310 -9.59 -1.51 -18.81
N ARG A 311 -9.77 -1.05 -20.05
CA ARG A 311 -9.05 0.12 -20.57
C ARG A 311 -9.38 1.39 -19.79
N LYS A 312 -10.64 1.59 -19.39
CA LYS A 312 -11.04 2.71 -18.54
C LYS A 312 -10.37 2.65 -17.17
N GLY A 313 -10.26 1.47 -16.58
CA GLY A 313 -9.56 1.29 -15.29
C GLY A 313 -8.07 1.58 -15.39
N ARG A 314 -7.41 1.08 -16.44
CA ARG A 314 -5.96 1.20 -16.64
C ARG A 314 -5.46 2.63 -16.85
N VAL A 315 -6.33 3.58 -17.15
CA VAL A 315 -5.95 5.00 -17.30
C VAL A 315 -6.17 5.82 -16.03
N LEU A 316 -6.70 5.22 -14.97
CA LEU A 316 -6.86 5.89 -13.68
C LEU A 316 -5.53 5.90 -12.93
N ASP A 317 -5.10 7.09 -12.51
CA ASP A 317 -4.06 7.21 -11.50
C ASP A 317 -4.57 6.77 -10.12
N LEU A 318 -3.68 6.73 -9.11
CA LEU A 318 -4.01 6.25 -7.77
C LEU A 318 -5.23 6.97 -7.18
N ASP A 319 -5.24 8.30 -7.23
CA ASP A 319 -6.31 9.12 -6.66
C ASP A 319 -7.64 8.91 -7.39
N SER A 320 -7.60 8.86 -8.72
CA SER A 320 -8.81 8.64 -9.53
C SER A 320 -9.37 7.23 -9.36
N ALA A 321 -8.50 6.23 -9.20
CA ALA A 321 -8.90 4.84 -8.95
C ALA A 321 -9.54 4.70 -7.56
N ILE A 322 -8.96 5.31 -6.54
CA ILE A 322 -9.52 5.37 -5.18
C ILE A 322 -10.88 6.08 -5.19
N ALA A 323 -10.98 7.25 -5.83
CA ALA A 323 -12.24 7.97 -5.93
C ALA A 323 -13.33 7.14 -6.64
N TYR A 324 -12.97 6.45 -7.73
CA TYR A 324 -13.89 5.56 -8.46
C TYR A 324 -14.37 4.40 -7.58
N ALA A 325 -13.46 3.81 -6.81
CA ALA A 325 -13.76 2.71 -5.90
C ALA A 325 -14.67 3.11 -4.74
N LEU A 326 -14.44 4.28 -4.14
CA LEU A 326 -15.27 4.80 -3.05
C LEU A 326 -16.64 5.32 -3.53
N GLY A 327 -16.87 5.38 -4.84
CA GLY A 327 -18.05 6.05 -5.39
C GLY A 327 -18.04 7.57 -5.15
N THR A 328 -16.90 8.11 -4.69
CA THR A 328 -16.63 9.54 -4.53
C THR A 328 -16.10 10.16 -5.81
N THR A 329 -16.01 9.40 -6.92
CA THR A 329 -16.19 9.97 -8.24
C THR A 329 -17.48 10.76 -8.18
N SER A 330 -17.32 12.05 -7.93
CA SER A 330 -18.27 13.06 -8.29
C SER A 330 -18.68 12.66 -9.70
N ARG A 331 -19.92 12.16 -9.85
CA ARG A 331 -20.62 12.20 -11.13
C ARG A 331 -20.15 13.50 -11.75
N PRO A 332 -19.40 13.49 -12.88
CA PRO A 332 -18.71 14.69 -13.36
C PRO A 332 -19.71 15.82 -13.22
N LYS A 333 -19.42 16.75 -12.28
CA LYS A 333 -20.42 17.68 -11.70
C LYS A 333 -21.40 17.97 -12.81
N SER A 334 -22.62 17.42 -12.71
CA SER A 334 -23.58 17.56 -13.81
C SER A 334 -23.54 19.04 -14.17
N LEU A 335 -23.27 19.34 -15.45
CA LEU A 335 -23.00 20.70 -15.93
C LEU A 335 -24.15 21.66 -15.53
N ALA A 336 -25.31 21.12 -15.13
CA ALA A 336 -26.44 21.81 -14.53
C ALA A 336 -26.24 22.42 -13.12
N ASP A 337 -25.27 21.97 -12.31
CA ASP A 337 -25.11 22.40 -10.90
C ASP A 337 -23.83 23.22 -10.64
N ALA A 338 -23.12 23.63 -11.69
CA ALA A 338 -22.00 24.56 -11.53
C ALA A 338 -22.52 25.94 -11.06
N PRO A 339 -21.93 26.57 -10.02
CA PRO A 339 -22.39 27.86 -9.52
C PRO A 339 -22.40 28.90 -10.66
N THR A 340 -23.59 29.42 -10.98
CA THR A 340 -23.88 30.27 -12.16
C THR A 340 -23.31 31.69 -12.08
N ASN A 341 -22.44 32.00 -11.12
CA ASN A 341 -21.96 33.36 -10.86
C ASN A 341 -20.72 33.71 -11.70
N LEU A 342 -20.79 33.50 -13.02
CA LEU A 342 -19.84 34.13 -13.94
C LEU A 342 -20.20 35.61 -14.08
N THR A 343 -19.18 36.48 -14.05
CA THR A 343 -19.36 37.89 -14.41
C THR A 343 -19.77 38.00 -15.87
N LYS A 344 -20.38 39.13 -16.28
CA LYS A 344 -20.74 39.38 -17.69
C LYS A 344 -19.57 39.13 -18.65
N ARG A 345 -18.35 39.49 -18.23
CA ARG A 345 -17.15 39.32 -19.04
C ARG A 345 -16.69 37.87 -19.14
N GLU A 346 -16.77 37.11 -18.05
CA GLU A 346 -16.45 35.69 -18.02
C GLU A 346 -17.46 34.86 -18.84
N ARG A 347 -18.75 35.23 -18.81
CA ARG A 347 -19.78 34.59 -19.65
C ARG A 347 -19.50 34.81 -21.14
N GLN A 348 -19.17 36.03 -21.57
CA GLN A 348 -18.77 36.31 -22.95
C GLN A 348 -17.55 35.49 -23.39
N VAL A 349 -16.55 35.33 -22.51
CA VAL A 349 -15.38 34.49 -22.80
C VAL A 349 -15.78 33.02 -22.91
N ALA A 350 -16.66 32.52 -22.04
CA ALA A 350 -17.15 31.14 -22.10
C ALA A 350 -17.95 30.84 -23.39
N GLU A 351 -18.78 31.78 -23.86
CA GLU A 351 -19.52 31.68 -25.12
C GLU A 351 -18.57 31.59 -26.33
N LEU A 352 -17.57 32.48 -26.39
CA LEU A 352 -16.57 32.45 -27.46
C LEU A 352 -15.68 31.20 -27.41
N VAL A 353 -15.45 30.64 -26.22
CA VAL A 353 -14.80 29.34 -26.05
C VAL A 353 -15.66 28.22 -26.66
N ALA A 354 -16.98 28.25 -26.45
CA ALA A 354 -17.91 27.27 -26.99
C ALA A 354 -18.02 27.33 -28.52
N GLU A 355 -17.89 28.53 -29.11
CA GLU A 355 -17.73 28.73 -30.55
C GLU A 355 -16.39 28.21 -31.12
N GLY A 356 -15.49 27.68 -30.26
CA GLY A 356 -14.21 27.11 -30.68
C GLY A 356 -13.11 28.13 -30.98
N LEU A 357 -13.28 29.40 -30.56
CA LEU A 357 -12.24 30.42 -30.77
C LEU A 357 -11.02 30.12 -29.88
N THR A 358 -9.83 30.53 -30.31
CA THR A 358 -8.61 30.48 -29.50
C THR A 358 -8.45 31.75 -28.65
N ASN A 359 -7.58 31.74 -27.64
CA ASN A 359 -7.33 32.94 -26.82
C ASN A 359 -6.95 34.18 -27.64
N ARG A 360 -6.24 33.99 -28.76
CA ARG A 360 -5.93 35.08 -29.71
C ARG A 360 -7.20 35.64 -30.36
N LYS A 361 -8.06 34.79 -30.92
CA LYS A 361 -9.32 35.23 -31.54
C LYS A 361 -10.30 35.85 -30.53
N ILE A 362 -10.32 35.34 -29.30
CA ILE A 362 -11.09 35.93 -28.20
C ILE A 362 -10.58 37.33 -27.88
N ALA A 363 -9.26 37.49 -27.78
CA ALA A 363 -8.61 38.78 -27.54
C ALA A 363 -8.95 39.81 -28.63
N ASP A 364 -8.88 39.41 -29.90
CA ASP A 364 -9.24 40.26 -31.04
C ASP A 364 -10.72 40.68 -30.99
N ARG A 365 -11.63 39.74 -30.71
CA ARG A 365 -13.08 39.98 -30.69
C ARG A 365 -13.55 40.81 -29.50
N LEU A 366 -12.85 40.69 -28.37
CA LEU A 366 -13.16 41.40 -27.14
C LEU A 366 -12.34 42.68 -26.95
N VAL A 367 -11.43 43.00 -27.88
CA VAL A 367 -10.50 44.15 -27.84
C VAL A 367 -9.71 44.19 -26.53
N ILE A 368 -9.04 43.07 -26.21
CA ILE A 368 -8.18 42.90 -25.02
C ILE A 368 -6.87 42.19 -25.41
N SER A 369 -5.91 42.12 -24.50
CA SER A 369 -4.67 41.35 -24.76
C SER A 369 -4.92 39.83 -24.72
N GLN A 370 -4.10 39.05 -25.46
CA GLN A 370 -4.13 37.58 -25.43
C GLN A 370 -3.93 37.02 -24.01
N ARG A 371 -3.06 37.65 -23.21
CA ARG A 371 -2.80 37.26 -21.81
C ARG A 371 -4.03 37.50 -20.93
N THR A 372 -4.78 38.58 -21.18
CA THR A 372 -6.04 38.88 -20.49
C THR A 372 -7.13 37.87 -20.86
N ALA A 373 -7.24 37.49 -22.14
CA ALA A 373 -8.16 36.44 -22.57
C ALA A 373 -7.82 35.07 -21.94
N GLN A 374 -6.54 34.72 -21.84
CA GLN A 374 -6.09 33.51 -21.14
C GLN A 374 -6.48 33.53 -19.66
N GLY A 375 -6.20 34.63 -18.94
CA GLY A 375 -6.56 34.75 -17.53
C GLY A 375 -8.07 34.63 -17.29
N HIS A 376 -8.90 35.19 -18.18
CA HIS A 376 -10.35 34.99 -18.11
C HIS A 376 -10.76 33.52 -18.31
N VAL A 377 -10.13 32.78 -19.22
CA VAL A 377 -10.40 31.35 -19.42
C VAL A 377 -9.99 30.55 -18.17
N GLU A 378 -8.83 30.83 -17.58
CA GLU A 378 -8.36 30.20 -16.34
C GLU A 378 -9.29 30.49 -15.16
N HIS A 379 -9.78 31.72 -15.03
CA HIS A 379 -10.77 32.08 -14.01
C HIS A 379 -12.12 31.39 -14.23
N VAL A 380 -12.58 31.25 -15.48
CA VAL A 380 -13.81 30.50 -15.80
C VAL A 380 -13.65 29.03 -15.44
N LEU A 381 -12.52 28.39 -15.79
CA LEU A 381 -12.21 27.02 -15.40
C LEU A 381 -12.24 26.85 -13.89
N THR A 382 -11.55 27.74 -13.17
CA THR A 382 -11.47 27.70 -11.70
C THR A 382 -12.86 27.87 -11.06
N LYS A 383 -13.67 28.84 -11.52
CA LYS A 383 -15.01 29.10 -10.97
C LYS A 383 -16.00 27.98 -11.24
N LEU A 384 -15.90 27.32 -12.39
CA LEU A 384 -16.78 26.20 -12.76
C LEU A 384 -16.27 24.85 -12.23
N GLY A 385 -15.05 24.81 -11.68
CA GLY A 385 -14.39 23.57 -11.24
C GLY A 385 -14.00 22.66 -12.40
N PHE A 386 -13.68 23.25 -13.57
CA PHE A 386 -13.27 22.54 -14.77
C PHE A 386 -11.75 22.56 -14.92
N THR A 387 -11.21 21.55 -15.59
CA THR A 387 -9.78 21.40 -15.86
C THR A 387 -9.45 21.57 -17.34
N SER A 388 -10.46 21.68 -18.22
CA SER A 388 -10.25 21.82 -19.66
C SER A 388 -11.22 22.77 -20.35
N ARG A 389 -10.74 23.41 -21.41
CA ARG A 389 -11.53 24.28 -22.30
C ARG A 389 -12.73 23.55 -22.93
N ALA A 390 -12.59 22.25 -23.20
CA ALA A 390 -13.66 21.42 -23.75
C ALA A 390 -14.86 21.31 -22.80
N GLN A 391 -14.63 21.30 -21.49
CA GLN A 391 -15.70 21.29 -20.48
C GLN A 391 -16.50 22.61 -20.48
N ILE A 392 -15.85 23.76 -20.70
CA ILE A 392 -16.54 25.04 -20.87
C ILE A 392 -17.48 25.00 -22.08
N ALA A 393 -17.02 24.45 -23.22
CA ALA A 393 -17.81 24.37 -24.44
C ALA A 393 -19.03 23.44 -24.29
N ALA A 394 -18.86 22.29 -23.62
CA ALA A 394 -19.95 21.38 -23.30
C ALA A 394 -20.98 22.03 -22.37
N TRP A 395 -20.51 22.76 -21.34
CA TRP A 395 -21.36 23.48 -20.38
C TRP A 395 -22.28 24.52 -21.03
N ILE A 396 -21.75 25.36 -21.93
CA ILE A 396 -22.54 26.37 -22.65
C ILE A 396 -23.58 25.71 -23.55
N THR A 397 -23.21 24.65 -24.26
CA THR A 397 -24.13 23.93 -25.15
C THR A 397 -25.33 23.37 -24.39
N GLU A 398 -25.10 22.80 -23.20
CA GLU A 398 -26.19 22.32 -22.33
C GLU A 398 -27.09 23.43 -21.75
N GLN A 399 -26.55 24.64 -21.52
CA GLN A 399 -27.36 25.79 -21.09
C GLN A 399 -28.21 26.39 -22.20
N THR A 400 -27.78 26.26 -23.46
CA THR A 400 -28.48 26.84 -24.61
C THR A 400 -29.63 25.94 -25.09
N HIS A 401 -29.64 24.67 -24.67
CA HIS A 401 -30.70 23.68 -24.96
C HIS A 401 -31.75 23.53 -23.83
N ARG A 402 -31.67 24.36 -22.78
CA ARG A 402 -32.75 24.60 -21.82
C ARG A 402 -33.53 25.84 -22.21
#